data_AF-A0A960RMC2-F1
#
_entry.id   AF-A0A960RMC2-F1
#
_cell.length_a   1.000
_cell.length_b   1.000
_cell.length_c   1.000
_cell.angle_alpha   90.00
_cell.angle_beta   90.00
_cell.angle_gamma   90.00
#
_symmetry.space_group_name_H-M   'P 1'
#
loop_
_entity.id
_entity.type
_entity.pdbx_description
1 polymer ?
#
loop_
_entity_poly.entity_id
_entity_poly.type
_entity_poly.pdbx_seq_one_letter_code
_entity_poly.pdbx_strand_id
1 'polypeptide(L)'
;DGSRIVFTSDAAGGPQLYVMSVAGGSMRRVPTNISGYCSEPDWNRVDANKIAFTMRIGSGYQIALYDFSKGGAAKQVSHAAFDGIEPCWLADGRHLVYTARDRRTSRICILDTETGKSTPISPANFGPTLQASAWWR
;
A
#
# COMPACT_ATOMS: atom_id res chain seq x y z
N ASP A 1 10.49 15.13 0.26
CA ASP A 1 11.86 15.69 0.26
C ASP A 1 12.93 14.64 -0.05
N GLY A 2 12.62 13.33 -0.03
CA GLY A 2 13.59 12.28 -0.32
C GLY A 2 14.58 12.04 0.82
N SER A 3 14.32 12.57 2.02
CA SER A 3 15.21 12.40 3.18
C SER A 3 14.96 11.10 3.95
N ARG A 4 13.82 10.45 3.70
CA ARG A 4 13.37 9.25 4.40
C ARG A 4 12.90 8.16 3.44
N ILE A 5 13.05 6.92 3.86
CA ILE A 5 12.48 5.74 3.20
C ILE A 5 11.48 5.07 4.14
N VAL A 6 10.51 4.39 3.52
CA VAL A 6 9.64 3.41 4.19
C VAL A 6 9.95 2.04 3.58
N PHE A 7 10.01 1.01 4.41
CA PHE A 7 10.33 -0.34 3.98
C PHE A 7 9.72 -1.38 4.91
N THR A 8 9.70 -2.63 4.47
CA THR A 8 9.22 -3.77 5.24
C THR A 8 10.39 -4.50 5.91
N SER A 9 10.22 -4.90 7.16
CA SER A 9 11.20 -5.72 7.89
C SER A 9 10.50 -6.69 8.84
N ASP A 10 11.13 -7.84 9.07
CA ASP A 10 10.66 -8.90 9.97
C ASP A 10 11.27 -8.81 11.37
N ALA A 11 11.98 -7.72 11.67
CA ALA A 11 12.72 -7.54 12.92
C ALA A 11 11.87 -7.66 14.20
N ALA A 12 10.54 -7.56 14.11
CA ALA A 12 9.60 -7.75 15.22
C ALA A 12 8.85 -9.10 15.19
N GLY A 13 9.36 -10.11 14.46
CA GLY A 13 8.77 -11.45 14.39
C GLY A 13 7.78 -11.67 13.24
N GLY A 14 7.64 -10.68 12.35
CA GLY A 14 6.86 -10.77 11.11
C GLY A 14 6.85 -9.45 10.34
N PRO A 15 6.36 -9.43 9.08
CA PRO A 15 6.43 -8.27 8.21
C PRO A 15 5.73 -7.06 8.80
N GLN A 16 6.50 -6.00 9.05
CA GLN A 16 6.01 -4.72 9.55
C GLN A 16 6.70 -3.57 8.82
N LEU A 17 6.09 -2.38 8.88
CA LEU A 17 6.63 -1.20 8.23
C LEU A 17 7.56 -0.41 9.14
N TYR A 18 8.65 0.06 8.57
CA TYR A 18 9.66 0.86 9.24
C TYR A 18 10.01 2.07 8.38
N VAL A 19 10.46 3.13 9.04
CA VAL A 19 11.02 4.32 8.41
C VAL A 19 12.42 4.59 8.92
N MET A 20 13.27 5.11 8.06
CA MET A 20 14.61 5.59 8.42
C MET A 20 15.06 6.72 7.48
N SER A 21 16.15 7.39 7.85
CA SER A 21 16.80 8.37 6.99
C SER A 21 17.49 7.69 5.79
N VAL A 22 17.46 8.33 4.63
CA VAL A 22 18.23 7.91 3.44
C VAL A 22 19.75 7.97 3.71
N ALA A 23 20.18 8.86 4.61
CA ALA A 23 21.58 8.94 5.04
C ALA A 23 22.02 7.77 5.95
N GLY A 24 21.11 6.84 6.27
CA GLY A 24 21.36 5.72 7.18
C GLY A 24 20.91 5.98 8.61
N GLY A 25 21.22 5.04 9.51
CA GLY A 25 20.90 5.10 10.94
C GLY A 25 19.80 4.13 11.38
N SER A 26 19.31 4.31 12.61
CA SER A 26 18.34 3.40 13.22
C SER A 26 16.97 3.47 12.55
N MET A 27 16.39 2.31 12.28
CA MET A 27 15.01 2.21 11.81
C MET A 27 14.01 2.41 12.96
N ARG A 28 12.86 3.00 12.63
CA ARG A 28 11.74 3.19 13.56
C ARG A 28 10.49 2.53 13.00
N ARG A 29 9.82 1.71 13.81
CA ARG A 29 8.57 1.06 13.42
C ARG A 29 7.47 2.11 13.20
N VAL A 30 6.68 1.93 12.13
CA VAL A 30 5.45 2.70 11.91
C VAL A 30 4.33 2.01 12.71
N PRO A 31 3.66 2.71 13.65
CA PRO A 31 2.64 2.11 14.50
C PRO A 31 1.31 2.05 13.74
N THR A 32 1.21 1.18 12.74
CA THR A 32 0.02 1.04 11.89
C THR A 32 -1.19 0.52 12.65
N ASN A 33 -0.99 -0.27 13.71
CA ASN A 33 -2.02 -0.77 14.63
C ASN A 33 -3.25 -1.39 13.93
N ILE A 34 -3.04 -2.04 12.78
CA ILE A 34 -4.13 -2.62 11.96
C ILE A 34 -3.93 -4.10 11.66
N SER A 35 -2.68 -4.57 11.53
CA SER A 35 -2.39 -5.96 11.17
C SER A 35 -1.02 -6.42 11.69
N GLY A 36 -0.92 -7.72 11.98
CA GLY A 36 0.34 -8.41 12.28
C GLY A 36 1.24 -8.62 11.04
N TYR A 37 0.74 -8.30 9.84
CA TYR A 37 1.48 -8.34 8.59
C TYR A 37 1.20 -7.06 7.82
N CYS A 38 2.23 -6.23 7.61
CA CYS A 38 2.18 -5.03 6.79
C CYS A 38 3.41 -5.01 5.85
N SER A 39 3.19 -4.93 4.55
CA SER A 39 4.22 -5.00 3.51
C SER A 39 3.99 -3.99 2.38
N GLU A 40 4.92 -3.94 1.42
CA GLU A 40 4.75 -3.22 0.15
C GLU A 40 4.34 -1.74 0.32
N PRO A 41 5.08 -0.96 1.13
CA PRO A 41 4.71 0.42 1.36
C PRO A 41 5.04 1.30 0.15
N ASP A 42 4.19 2.27 -0.12
CA ASP A 42 4.45 3.35 -1.07
C ASP A 42 4.08 4.72 -0.48
N TRP A 43 4.96 5.69 -0.67
CA TRP A 43 4.81 7.02 -0.08
C TRP A 43 4.03 7.93 -1.02
N ASN A 44 3.02 8.61 -0.51
CA ASN A 44 2.28 9.59 -1.30
C ASN A 44 3.20 10.76 -1.67
N ARG A 45 3.34 11.02 -2.97
CA ARG A 45 4.29 12.03 -3.46
C ARG A 45 3.81 13.47 -3.29
N VAL A 46 2.51 13.67 -3.13
CA VAL A 46 1.88 14.98 -2.91
C VAL A 46 1.77 15.27 -1.42
N ASP A 47 1.40 14.27 -0.61
CA ASP A 47 1.26 14.37 0.84
C ASP A 47 2.28 13.51 1.57
N ALA A 48 3.36 14.14 2.04
CA ALA A 48 4.44 13.45 2.74
C ALA A 48 4.01 12.82 4.09
N ASN A 49 2.79 13.01 4.57
CA ASN A 49 2.29 12.31 5.76
C ASN A 49 1.61 10.98 5.45
N LYS A 50 1.36 10.66 4.18
CA LYS A 50 0.60 9.45 3.81
C LYS A 50 1.48 8.37 3.21
N ILE A 51 1.27 7.15 3.67
CA ILE A 51 1.75 5.93 3.00
C ILE A 51 0.56 5.02 2.71
N ALA A 52 0.63 4.34 1.57
CA ALA A 52 -0.20 3.18 1.26
C ALA A 52 0.63 1.92 1.50
N PHE A 53 -0.02 0.82 1.86
CA PHE A 53 0.67 -0.44 2.08
C PHE A 53 -0.31 -1.61 2.04
N THR A 54 0.22 -2.80 1.84
CA THR A 54 -0.53 -4.06 1.92
C THR A 54 -0.59 -4.54 3.35
N MET A 55 -1.76 -4.96 3.81
CA MET A 55 -1.98 -5.57 5.11
C MET A 55 -2.68 -6.92 4.95
N ARG A 56 -2.38 -7.86 5.85
CA ARG A 56 -3.15 -9.10 5.94
C ARG A 56 -4.45 -8.87 6.71
N ILE A 57 -5.56 -9.39 6.20
CA ILE A 57 -6.86 -9.42 6.87
C ILE A 57 -7.50 -10.81 6.67
N GLY A 58 -7.65 -11.55 7.78
CA GLY A 58 -8.08 -12.95 7.73
C GLY A 58 -7.12 -13.82 6.89
N SER A 59 -7.64 -14.43 5.84
CA SER A 59 -6.89 -15.29 4.91
C SER A 59 -6.37 -14.59 3.66
N GLY A 60 -6.68 -13.32 3.45
CA GLY A 60 -6.25 -12.54 2.27
C GLY A 60 -5.54 -11.24 2.65
N TYR A 61 -5.31 -10.41 1.64
CA TYR A 61 -4.61 -9.14 1.77
C TYR A 61 -5.44 -7.97 1.25
N GLN A 62 -5.27 -6.78 1.81
CA GLN A 62 -5.92 -5.55 1.36
C GLN A 62 -4.98 -4.37 1.55
N ILE A 63 -5.30 -3.25 0.91
CA ILE A 63 -4.55 -2.01 1.00
C ILE A 63 -5.09 -1.17 2.15
N ALA A 64 -4.17 -0.62 2.93
CA ALA A 64 -4.45 0.35 3.96
C ALA A 64 -3.64 1.63 3.76
N LEU A 65 -4.13 2.72 4.34
CA LEU A 65 -3.44 3.99 4.45
C LEU A 65 -3.06 4.29 5.89
N TYR A 66 -1.86 4.84 6.07
CA TYR A 66 -1.43 5.43 7.34
C TYR A 66 -1.09 6.90 7.13
N ASP A 67 -1.54 7.74 8.06
CA ASP A 67 -1.33 9.19 8.06
C ASP A 67 -0.51 9.58 9.30
N PHE A 68 0.76 9.94 9.11
CA PHE A 68 1.69 10.33 10.17
C PHE A 68 1.23 11.57 10.95
N SER A 69 0.36 12.42 10.38
CA SER A 69 -0.08 13.67 11.00
C SER A 69 -1.23 13.49 11.99
N LYS A 70 -2.06 12.47 11.79
CA LYS A 70 -3.27 12.26 12.60
C LYS A 70 -3.00 11.54 13.91
N GLY A 71 -1.96 10.69 13.94
CA GLY A 71 -1.78 9.71 15.02
C GLY A 71 -2.91 8.68 15.04
N GLY A 72 -2.64 7.46 15.52
CA GLY A 72 -3.65 6.41 15.60
C GLY A 72 -3.48 5.30 14.56
N ALA A 73 -4.52 4.48 14.40
CA ALA A 73 -4.48 3.30 13.54
C ALA A 73 -4.61 3.67 12.06
N ALA A 74 -3.99 2.86 11.21
CA ALA A 74 -4.22 2.88 9.78
C ALA A 74 -5.67 2.55 9.44
N LYS A 75 -6.06 2.83 8.19
CA LYS A 75 -7.41 2.56 7.68
C LYS A 75 -7.34 1.71 6.41
N GLN A 76 -8.14 0.63 6.35
CA GLN A 76 -8.36 -0.12 5.11
C GLN A 76 -9.05 0.76 4.06
N VAL A 77 -8.56 0.72 2.81
CA VAL A 77 -9.13 1.47 1.69
C VAL A 77 -9.54 0.61 0.50
N SER A 78 -9.04 -0.63 0.38
CA SER A 78 -9.49 -1.56 -0.66
C SER A 78 -10.40 -2.66 -0.10
N HIS A 79 -11.24 -3.21 -0.98
CA HIS A 79 -12.13 -4.34 -0.69
C HIS A 79 -12.13 -5.35 -1.86
N ALA A 80 -10.95 -5.81 -2.26
CA ALA A 80 -10.82 -6.83 -3.30
C ALA A 80 -11.45 -8.16 -2.84
N ALA A 81 -11.93 -8.97 -3.79
CA ALA A 81 -12.63 -10.22 -3.49
C ALA A 81 -11.78 -11.25 -2.75
N PHE A 82 -10.46 -11.27 -2.99
CA PHE A 82 -9.52 -12.07 -2.22
C PHE A 82 -8.32 -11.22 -1.78
N ASP A 83 -7.50 -10.76 -2.72
CA ASP A 83 -6.31 -9.95 -2.42
C ASP A 83 -6.33 -8.59 -3.10
N GLY A 84 -5.96 -7.55 -2.36
CA GLY A 84 -5.57 -6.24 -2.87
C GLY A 84 -4.17 -5.93 -2.36
N ILE A 85 -3.21 -5.86 -3.28
CA ILE A 85 -1.77 -5.82 -2.96
C ILE A 85 -1.02 -4.86 -3.87
N GLU A 86 0.25 -4.62 -3.55
CA GLU A 86 1.23 -3.88 -4.34
C GLU A 86 0.75 -2.48 -4.75
N PRO A 87 0.30 -1.63 -3.79
CA PRO A 87 -0.20 -0.30 -4.11
C PRO A 87 0.91 0.62 -4.62
N CYS A 88 0.57 1.47 -5.58
CA CYS A 88 1.41 2.59 -6.02
C CYS A 88 0.55 3.85 -6.23
N TRP A 89 0.96 4.97 -5.64
CA TRP A 89 0.32 6.26 -5.80
C TRP A 89 0.41 6.79 -7.22
N LEU A 90 -0.72 7.29 -7.71
CA LEU A 90 -0.77 8.13 -8.89
C LEU A 90 -0.36 9.57 -8.55
N ALA A 91 -0.01 10.33 -9.59
CA ALA A 91 0.53 11.69 -9.48
C ALA A 91 -0.41 12.69 -8.79
N ASP A 92 -1.71 12.41 -8.75
CA ASP A 92 -2.70 13.26 -8.11
C ASP A 92 -2.72 13.16 -6.57
N GLY A 93 -1.98 12.20 -5.98
CA GLY A 93 -1.94 12.00 -4.54
C GLY A 93 -3.27 11.55 -3.91
N ARG A 94 -4.24 11.13 -4.73
CA ARG A 94 -5.56 10.63 -4.30
C ARG A 94 -5.79 9.19 -4.73
N HIS A 95 -5.32 8.81 -5.91
CA HIS A 95 -5.57 7.50 -6.46
C HIS A 95 -4.35 6.58 -6.30
N LEU A 96 -4.64 5.28 -6.18
CA LEU A 96 -3.65 4.21 -6.20
C LEU A 96 -3.90 3.33 -7.44
N VAL A 97 -2.85 2.90 -8.11
CA VAL A 97 -2.89 1.68 -8.91
C VAL A 97 -2.53 0.49 -8.01
N TYR A 98 -3.21 -0.64 -8.18
CA TYR A 98 -2.90 -1.84 -7.41
C TYR A 98 -3.32 -3.12 -8.12
N THR A 99 -2.80 -4.25 -7.64
CA THR A 99 -3.21 -5.58 -8.11
C THR A 99 -4.38 -6.08 -7.27
N ALA A 100 -5.53 -6.27 -7.91
CA ALA A 100 -6.68 -6.95 -7.31
C ALA A 100 -6.72 -8.41 -7.80
N ARG A 101 -6.87 -9.35 -6.88
CA ARG A 101 -7.03 -10.78 -7.19
C ARG A 101 -8.33 -11.31 -6.63
N ASP A 102 -8.91 -12.21 -7.41
CA ASP A 102 -9.77 -13.25 -6.89
C ASP A 102 -8.99 -14.58 -6.87
N ARG A 103 -9.64 -15.71 -6.55
CA ARG A 103 -8.97 -17.03 -6.49
C ARG A 103 -8.57 -17.60 -7.87
N ARG A 104 -8.87 -16.91 -8.96
CA ARG A 104 -8.73 -17.38 -10.35
C ARG A 104 -8.06 -16.34 -11.26
N THR A 105 -8.27 -15.05 -11.00
CA THR A 105 -7.85 -13.95 -11.87
C THR A 105 -7.10 -12.88 -11.09
N SER A 106 -6.21 -12.16 -11.78
CA SER A 106 -5.55 -10.95 -11.32
C SER A 106 -5.87 -9.82 -12.28
N ARG A 107 -6.12 -8.62 -11.75
CA ARG A 107 -6.40 -7.41 -12.52
C ARG A 107 -5.64 -6.24 -11.94
N ILE A 108 -5.28 -5.31 -12.81
CA ILE A 108 -4.83 -3.98 -12.41
C ILE A 108 -6.06 -3.09 -12.23
N CYS A 109 -6.13 -2.43 -11.09
CA CYS A 109 -7.23 -1.55 -10.71
C CYS A 109 -6.72 -0.18 -10.30
N ILE A 110 -7.54 0.86 -10.54
CA ILE A 110 -7.39 2.17 -9.91
C ILE A 110 -8.34 2.25 -8.72
N LEU A 111 -7.80 2.57 -7.56
CA LEU A 111 -8.52 2.80 -6.30
C LEU A 111 -8.54 4.30 -5.99
N ASP A 112 -9.73 4.86 -5.79
CA ASP A 112 -9.92 6.18 -5.20
C ASP A 112 -9.91 6.07 -3.68
N THR A 113 -8.88 6.65 -3.04
CA THR A 113 -8.68 6.49 -1.58
C THR A 113 -9.65 7.29 -0.73
N GLU A 114 -10.38 8.25 -1.30
CA GLU A 114 -11.40 9.03 -0.59
C GLU A 114 -12.75 8.33 -0.58
N THR A 115 -13.12 7.72 -1.71
CA THR A 115 -14.44 7.07 -1.88
C THR A 115 -14.40 5.56 -1.66
N GLY A 116 -13.23 4.93 -1.73
CA GLY A 116 -13.07 3.48 -1.72
C GLY A 116 -13.47 2.80 -3.04
N LYS A 117 -13.81 3.57 -4.08
CA LYS A 117 -14.19 3.02 -5.39
C LYS A 117 -12.97 2.41 -6.07
N SER A 118 -13.09 1.13 -6.45
CA SER A 118 -12.08 0.42 -7.24
C SER A 118 -12.60 0.14 -8.65
N THR A 119 -11.81 0.50 -9.66
CA THR A 119 -12.16 0.33 -11.09
C THR A 119 -11.07 -0.48 -11.80
N PRO A 120 -11.38 -1.65 -12.39
CA PRO A 120 -10.41 -2.41 -13.17
C PRO A 120 -10.06 -1.66 -14.45
N ILE A 121 -8.76 -1.63 -14.78
CA ILE A 121 -8.22 -1.03 -16.01
C ILE A 121 -7.59 -2.08 -16.93
N SER A 122 -7.39 -3.30 -16.45
CA SER A 122 -7.00 -4.46 -17.26
C SER A 122 -8.19 -5.40 -17.51
N PRO A 123 -8.19 -6.18 -18.60
CA PRO A 123 -9.19 -7.22 -18.81
C PRO A 123 -9.04 -8.38 -17.81
N ALA A 124 -10.04 -9.26 -17.74
CA ALA A 124 -10.05 -10.40 -16.81
C ALA A 124 -9.05 -11.50 -17.17
N ASN A 125 -8.70 -11.62 -18.45
CA ASN A 125 -7.77 -12.59 -19.01
C ASN A 125 -6.37 -11.99 -19.22
N PHE A 126 -6.01 -10.97 -18.45
CA PHE A 126 -4.73 -10.27 -18.58
C PHE A 126 -3.51 -11.10 -18.14
N GLY A 127 -3.75 -12.29 -17.60
CA GLY A 127 -2.72 -13.16 -17.03
C GLY A 127 -2.43 -12.84 -15.57
N PRO A 128 -1.56 -13.61 -14.91
CA PRO A 128 -1.07 -13.25 -13.58
C PRO A 128 -0.30 -11.94 -13.68
N THR A 129 -0.73 -10.95 -12.90
CA THR A 129 -0.04 -9.66 -12.80
C THR A 129 0.43 -9.41 -11.39
N LEU A 130 1.61 -8.83 -11.31
CA LEU A 130 2.24 -8.37 -10.09
C LEU A 130 2.67 -6.93 -10.34
N GLN A 131 2.55 -6.13 -9.29
CA GLN A 131 3.15 -4.81 -9.07
C GLN A 131 3.07 -3.85 -10.27
N ALA A 132 2.25 -2.82 -10.13
CA ALA A 132 2.29 -1.68 -11.04
C ALA A 132 3.16 -0.55 -10.45
N SER A 133 3.78 0.22 -11.33
CA SER A 133 4.35 1.52 -10.99
C SER A 133 3.74 2.60 -11.87
N ALA A 134 3.50 3.78 -11.31
CA ALA A 134 3.13 4.95 -12.08
C ALA A 134 4.40 5.72 -12.47
N TRP A 135 4.37 6.34 -13.64
CA TRP A 135 5.34 7.38 -13.99
C TRP A 135 4.64 8.74 -13.93
N TRP A 136 5.37 9.75 -13.49
CA TRP A 136 4.93 11.13 -13.40
C TRP A 136 6.10 12.05 -13.78
N ARG A 137 5.79 13.24 -14.29
CA ARG A 137 6.77 14.30 -14.61
C ARG A 137 6.86 15.31 -13.48
#